data_AF-A0A961CSU4-F1
#
_entry.id   AF-A0A961CSU4-F1
#
_cell.length_a   1.000
_cell.length_b   1.000
_cell.length_c   1.000
_cell.angle_alpha   90.00
_cell.angle_beta   90.00
_cell.angle_gamma   90.00
#
_symmetry.space_group_name_H-M   'P 1'
#
loop_
_entity.id
_entity.type
_entity.pdbx_description
1 polymer ?
#
loop_
_entity_poly.entity_id
_entity_poly.type
_entity_poly.pdbx_seq_one_letter_code
_entity_poly.pdbx_strand_id
1 'polypeptide(L)'
;MQERHTDIHVGRQDCDGDRDGSRDAGRDGLHRIIDAAVLGSDDLVPQRRPGLLTGLSIVVSDDDPDDSVTAAIEWAPPAFRVEFVLRDPSPATTARLDVLAWPWRAVTVPDGRAAALDAATAVSAGEFVVVASGPRGGTPAPGPMFEHLRDALGLMWVNGADALVLGPFADAPPFADVTAVGSGPDARPERLAAALGLRNGGGPTLVVLRRWVARFLFDEIGLAIDPMDEFADRVRLLELRLLEVLGRP
;
A
#
# COMPACT_ATOMS: atom_id res chain seq x y z
N MET A 1 -4.76 53.40 -48.14
CA MET A 1 -4.52 54.80 -48.53
C MET A 1 -5.22 55.68 -47.52
N GLN A 2 -4.48 56.64 -46.95
CA GLN A 2 -4.91 57.79 -46.13
C GLN A 2 -5.16 57.58 -44.62
N GLU A 3 -4.28 58.26 -43.89
CA GLU A 3 -4.22 58.59 -42.47
C GLU A 3 -5.19 59.73 -42.09
N ARG A 4 -5.44 59.89 -40.78
CA ARG A 4 -5.46 61.15 -39.99
C ARG A 4 -6.02 60.83 -38.58
N HIS A 5 -5.21 60.72 -37.52
CA HIS A 5 -4.66 61.77 -36.64
C HIS A 5 -5.69 62.74 -36.05
N THR A 6 -5.89 62.68 -34.73
CA THR A 6 -5.84 63.86 -33.83
C THR A 6 -5.68 63.43 -32.37
N ASP A 7 -4.53 63.81 -31.80
CA ASP A 7 -4.26 63.94 -30.37
C ASP A 7 -5.13 65.04 -29.73
N ILE A 8 -5.49 64.87 -28.45
CA ILE A 8 -5.50 65.96 -27.46
C ILE A 8 -4.93 65.43 -26.14
N HIS A 9 -3.95 66.15 -25.64
CA HIS A 9 -3.18 65.92 -24.42
C HIS A 9 -3.62 66.86 -23.29
N VAL A 10 -3.11 66.58 -22.09
CA VAL A 10 -2.92 67.45 -20.91
C VAL A 10 -3.88 67.22 -19.73
N GLY A 11 -3.28 66.73 -18.64
CA GLY A 11 -3.82 66.76 -17.28
C GLY A 11 -2.89 66.06 -16.29
N ARG A 12 -1.65 66.54 -16.15
CA ARG A 12 -0.67 66.09 -15.14
C ARG A 12 -1.06 66.66 -13.78
N GLN A 13 -1.22 65.82 -12.78
CA GLN A 13 -1.02 66.24 -11.39
C GLN A 13 -0.43 65.08 -10.58
N ASP A 14 0.85 65.27 -10.28
CA ASP A 14 1.68 64.47 -9.41
C ASP A 14 1.19 64.65 -7.97
N CYS A 15 0.95 63.54 -7.26
CA CYS A 15 0.81 63.50 -5.81
C CYS A 15 1.72 62.39 -5.29
N ASP A 16 2.91 62.80 -4.88
CA ASP A 16 3.87 62.04 -4.11
C ASP A 16 3.26 61.47 -2.84
N GLY A 17 3.54 60.18 -2.59
CA GLY A 17 3.15 59.47 -1.38
C GLY A 17 4.13 58.34 -1.11
N ASP A 18 5.22 58.69 -0.43
CA ASP A 18 6.21 57.79 0.13
C ASP A 18 5.59 56.58 0.84
N ARG A 19 5.97 55.37 0.39
CA ARG A 19 6.20 54.22 1.27
C ARG A 19 7.37 53.40 0.77
N ASP A 20 8.51 53.76 1.35
CA ASP A 20 9.67 52.91 1.57
C ASP A 20 9.24 51.55 2.19
N GLY A 21 9.83 50.46 1.71
CA GLY A 21 9.41 49.11 2.09
C GLY A 21 9.92 48.01 1.18
N SER A 22 11.26 47.89 1.13
CA SER A 22 11.98 46.70 0.69
C SER A 22 11.22 45.39 0.98
N ARG A 23 10.82 44.69 -0.09
CA ARG A 23 10.43 43.27 -0.06
C ARG A 23 11.15 42.55 -1.18
N ASP A 24 12.46 42.59 -1.09
CA ASP A 24 13.36 41.63 -1.72
C ASP A 24 13.98 40.78 -0.61
N ALA A 25 13.16 39.87 -0.07
CA ALA A 25 13.58 38.86 0.90
C ALA A 25 12.53 37.74 0.93
N GLY A 26 12.91 36.54 0.48
CA GLY A 26 12.11 35.33 0.74
C GLY A 26 12.00 34.29 -0.38
N ARG A 27 12.94 34.24 -1.33
CA ARG A 27 13.04 33.11 -2.28
C ARG A 27 14.40 32.43 -2.35
N ASP A 28 15.23 32.63 -1.34
CA ASP A 28 16.41 31.81 -1.09
C ASP A 28 16.28 31.20 0.31
N GLY A 29 16.00 29.89 0.38
CA GLY A 29 16.03 29.18 1.66
C GLY A 29 15.04 28.05 1.84
N LEU A 30 15.11 27.00 1.01
CA LEU A 30 14.61 25.68 1.41
C LEU A 30 15.36 24.53 0.71
N HIS A 31 16.69 24.65 0.67
CA HIS A 31 17.57 23.49 0.65
C HIS A 31 18.24 23.38 2.02
N ARG A 32 17.48 22.94 3.03
CA ARG A 32 18.08 22.46 4.26
C ARG A 32 18.37 20.98 4.05
N ILE A 33 19.54 20.70 3.50
CA ILE A 33 20.19 19.40 3.62
C ILE A 33 20.31 19.17 5.13
N ILE A 34 19.60 18.18 5.64
CA ILE A 34 19.76 17.75 7.03
C ILE A 34 21.13 17.06 7.08
N ASP A 35 22.10 17.71 7.70
CA ASP A 35 23.39 17.11 8.04
C ASP A 35 23.15 15.87 8.90
N ALA A 36 23.61 14.73 8.40
CA ALA A 36 23.52 13.41 9.04
C ALA A 36 24.42 13.27 10.29
N ALA A 37 24.93 14.37 10.85
CA ALA A 37 25.89 14.37 11.96
C ALA A 37 25.25 14.57 13.36
N VAL A 38 23.92 14.68 13.47
CA VAL A 38 23.23 14.96 14.75
C VAL A 38 22.54 13.73 15.36
N LEU A 39 22.56 12.57 14.69
CA LEU A 39 22.08 11.32 15.28
C LEU A 39 23.26 10.36 15.39
N GLY A 40 23.70 10.16 16.64
CA GLY A 40 24.79 9.24 16.97
C GLY A 40 24.50 7.80 16.52
N SER A 41 25.60 7.11 16.22
CA SER A 41 25.81 5.70 15.88
C SER A 41 24.77 4.74 16.48
N ASP A 42 24.26 3.75 15.74
CA ASP A 42 25.07 2.61 15.28
C ASP A 42 24.69 2.03 13.92
N ASP A 43 25.72 1.42 13.33
CA ASP A 43 25.84 0.82 12.01
C ASP A 43 24.80 -0.25 11.68
N LEU A 44 24.19 -0.08 10.51
CA LEU A 44 24.00 -1.05 9.43
C LEU A 44 23.13 -0.36 8.38
N VAL A 45 23.73 0.53 7.57
CA VAL A 45 23.03 1.16 6.45
C VAL A 45 23.21 0.25 5.24
N PRO A 46 22.17 -0.49 4.78
CA PRO A 46 22.24 -1.14 3.48
C PRO A 46 22.35 -0.02 2.45
N GLN A 47 23.35 -0.11 1.57
CA GLN A 47 23.61 0.85 0.50
C GLN A 47 22.29 1.28 -0.17
N ARG A 48 21.82 2.49 0.15
CA ARG A 48 20.63 3.08 -0.45
C ARG A 48 20.93 3.28 -1.93
N ARG A 49 20.41 2.42 -2.79
CA ARG A 49 20.34 2.70 -4.24
C ARG A 49 19.46 3.94 -4.43
N PRO A 50 19.96 5.02 -5.06
CA PRO A 50 19.17 6.23 -5.30
C PRO A 50 18.24 5.96 -6.48
N GLY A 51 17.07 5.42 -6.17
CA GLY A 51 15.92 5.32 -7.04
C GLY A 51 14.64 5.34 -6.19
N LEU A 52 13.55 5.87 -6.75
CA LEU A 52 12.19 5.72 -6.20
C LEU A 52 11.76 4.25 -6.36
N LEU A 53 12.41 3.34 -5.64
CA LEU A 53 11.96 1.96 -5.57
C LEU A 53 10.65 1.94 -4.79
N THR A 54 9.64 1.32 -5.39
CA THR A 54 8.31 1.15 -4.77
C THR A 54 8.45 0.36 -3.49
N GLY A 55 7.88 0.90 -2.41
CA GLY A 55 7.89 0.28 -1.09
C GLY A 55 6.74 -0.72 -0.93
N LEU A 56 7.02 -1.92 -0.44
CA LEU A 56 6.05 -2.96 -0.14
C LEU A 56 6.19 -3.37 1.33
N SER A 57 5.08 -3.34 2.06
CA SER A 57 4.96 -4.01 3.37
C SER A 57 4.25 -5.33 3.17
N ILE A 58 4.97 -6.45 3.29
CA ILE A 58 4.37 -7.79 3.24
C ILE A 58 3.90 -8.14 4.64
N VAL A 59 2.58 -8.17 4.81
CA VAL A 59 1.90 -8.57 6.04
C VAL A 59 1.64 -10.07 5.99
N VAL A 60 2.24 -10.79 6.93
CA VAL A 60 2.00 -12.23 7.14
C VAL A 60 1.34 -12.38 8.51
N SER A 61 0.05 -12.68 8.50
CA SER A 61 -0.78 -12.82 9.70
C SER A 61 -1.35 -14.22 9.89
N ASP A 62 -0.78 -15.20 9.18
CA ASP A 62 -1.09 -16.62 9.31
C ASP A 62 -0.42 -17.23 10.55
N ASP A 63 -0.98 -18.32 11.07
CA ASP A 63 -0.44 -19.02 12.24
C ASP A 63 0.88 -19.75 11.92
N ASP A 64 1.14 -20.03 10.64
CA ASP A 64 2.42 -20.57 10.13
C ASP A 64 2.95 -19.67 8.99
N PRO A 65 3.81 -18.67 9.31
CA PRO A 65 4.25 -17.68 8.35
C PRO A 65 5.41 -18.15 7.45
N ASP A 66 6.03 -19.30 7.71
CA ASP A 66 7.33 -19.68 7.14
C ASP A 66 7.30 -19.88 5.62
N ASP A 67 6.24 -20.49 5.10
CA ASP A 67 6.07 -20.70 3.65
C ASP A 67 5.88 -19.36 2.92
N SER A 68 5.04 -18.48 3.46
CA SER A 68 4.78 -17.14 2.91
C SER A 68 6.04 -16.27 2.92
N VAL A 69 6.82 -16.32 4.00
CA VAL A 69 8.09 -15.60 4.12
C VAL A 69 9.11 -16.16 3.12
N THR A 70 9.21 -17.49 2.99
CA THR A 70 10.13 -18.13 2.03
C THR A 70 9.81 -17.72 0.60
N ALA A 71 8.54 -17.84 0.19
CA ALA A 71 8.10 -17.48 -1.15
C ALA A 71 8.34 -16.00 -1.47
N ALA A 72 8.08 -15.11 -0.50
CA ALA A 72 8.34 -13.69 -0.65
C ALA A 72 9.84 -13.38 -0.84
N ILE A 73 10.72 -14.02 -0.06
CA ILE A 73 12.18 -13.85 -0.17
C ILE A 73 12.69 -14.32 -1.53
N GLU A 74 12.23 -15.48 -1.99
CA GLU A 74 12.64 -16.04 -3.29
C GLU A 74 12.17 -15.18 -4.46
N TRP A 75 10.98 -14.59 -4.35
CA TRP A 75 10.44 -13.72 -5.37
C TRP A 75 11.09 -12.33 -5.42
N ALA A 76 11.32 -11.70 -4.25
CA ALA A 76 11.52 -10.26 -4.11
C ALA A 76 12.61 -9.70 -5.04
N PRO A 77 12.23 -8.98 -6.12
CA PRO A 77 13.21 -8.47 -7.05
C PRO A 77 13.87 -7.19 -6.53
N PRO A 78 15.08 -6.85 -7.01
CA PRO A 78 15.83 -5.67 -6.54
C PRO A 78 15.16 -4.32 -6.87
N ALA A 79 14.06 -4.33 -7.61
CA ALA A 79 13.28 -3.15 -7.97
C ALA A 79 12.29 -2.72 -6.87
N PHE A 80 12.05 -3.54 -5.85
CA PHE A 80 11.16 -3.22 -4.73
C PHE A 80 11.93 -3.10 -3.42
N ARG A 81 11.48 -2.18 -2.56
CA ARG A 81 11.87 -2.16 -1.15
C ARG A 81 10.85 -2.95 -0.36
N VAL A 82 11.22 -4.14 0.09
CA VAL A 82 10.32 -5.02 0.84
C VAL A 82 10.67 -4.96 2.32
N GLU A 83 9.65 -4.80 3.16
CA GLU A 83 9.71 -5.07 4.59
C GLU A 83 8.66 -6.13 4.95
N PHE A 84 8.92 -6.90 6.00
CA PHE A 84 8.01 -7.89 6.55
C PHE A 84 7.33 -7.37 7.81
N VAL A 85 6.02 -7.56 7.92
CA VAL A 85 5.25 -7.31 9.14
C VAL A 85 4.59 -8.62 9.55
N LEU A 86 5.06 -9.20 10.65
CA LEU A 86 4.74 -10.57 11.04
C LEU A 86 3.93 -10.58 12.32
N ARG A 87 2.84 -11.35 12.34
CA ARG A 87 2.12 -11.68 13.56
C ARG A 87 2.87 -12.78 14.30
N ASP A 88 3.25 -12.52 15.55
CA ASP A 88 3.82 -13.51 16.48
C ASP A 88 4.88 -14.45 15.83
N PRO A 89 5.92 -13.91 15.16
CA PRO A 89 6.85 -14.72 14.38
C PRO A 89 7.70 -15.64 15.24
N SER A 90 8.02 -16.81 14.70
CA SER A 90 8.94 -17.74 15.37
C SER A 90 10.37 -17.17 15.42
N PRO A 91 11.18 -17.52 16.45
CA PRO A 91 12.60 -17.15 16.48
C PRO A 91 13.40 -17.65 15.27
N ALA A 92 12.98 -18.75 14.64
CA ALA A 92 13.64 -19.26 13.43
C ALA A 92 13.38 -18.35 12.23
N THR A 93 12.13 -17.88 12.08
CA THR A 93 11.72 -16.95 11.02
C THR A 93 12.47 -15.61 11.15
N THR A 94 12.52 -15.04 12.35
CA THR A 94 13.21 -13.75 12.58
C THR A 94 14.71 -13.86 12.39
N ALA A 95 15.36 -14.89 12.93
CA ALA A 95 16.78 -15.13 12.74
C ALA A 95 17.15 -15.28 11.26
N ARG A 96 16.30 -15.95 10.47
CA ARG A 96 16.49 -16.07 9.02
C ARG A 96 16.42 -14.72 8.31
N LEU A 97 15.44 -13.89 8.65
CA LEU A 97 15.29 -12.54 8.07
C LEU A 97 16.49 -11.66 8.42
N ASP A 98 16.98 -11.72 9.67
CA ASP A 98 18.18 -11.02 10.12
C ASP A 98 19.42 -11.44 9.35
N VAL A 99 19.65 -12.76 9.19
CA VAL A 99 20.79 -13.31 8.44
C VAL A 99 20.77 -12.85 6.98
N LEU A 100 19.59 -12.73 6.39
CA LEU A 100 19.39 -12.28 5.01
C LEU A 100 19.29 -10.76 4.88
N ALA A 101 19.41 -10.03 5.99
CA ALA A 101 19.30 -8.57 6.07
C ALA A 101 17.98 -8.01 5.51
N TRP A 102 16.87 -8.75 5.68
CA TRP A 102 15.53 -8.27 5.34
C TRP A 102 14.96 -7.42 6.48
N PRO A 103 14.45 -6.20 6.22
CA PRO A 103 13.75 -5.42 7.23
C PRO A 103 12.47 -6.14 7.68
N TRP A 104 12.27 -6.26 8.99
CA TRP A 104 11.05 -6.86 9.54
C TRP A 104 10.59 -6.19 10.82
N ARG A 105 9.30 -6.36 11.15
CA ARG A 105 8.66 -5.94 12.39
C ARG A 105 7.74 -7.04 12.88
N ALA A 106 7.76 -7.31 14.18
CA ALA A 106 6.74 -8.13 14.82
C ALA A 106 5.58 -7.26 15.30
N VAL A 107 4.36 -7.78 15.18
CA VAL A 107 3.19 -7.27 15.88
C VAL A 107 2.67 -8.36 16.80
N THR A 108 2.46 -7.99 18.06
CA THR A 108 1.81 -8.84 19.06
C THR A 108 0.37 -8.37 19.17
N VAL A 109 -0.58 -9.26 18.93
CA VAL A 109 -2.00 -8.92 18.86
C VAL A 109 -2.86 -9.88 19.67
N PRO A 110 -4.03 -9.42 20.15
CA PRO A 110 -5.09 -10.32 20.60
C PRO A 110 -5.50 -11.31 19.48
N ASP A 111 -6.12 -12.42 19.88
CA ASP A 111 -6.62 -13.41 18.93
C ASP A 111 -7.57 -12.78 17.88
N GLY A 112 -7.34 -13.10 16.61
CA GLY A 112 -8.26 -12.77 15.52
C GLY A 112 -7.57 -12.11 14.32
N ARG A 113 -7.99 -12.51 13.12
CA ARG A 113 -7.43 -12.00 11.85
C ARG A 113 -7.62 -10.48 11.70
N ALA A 114 -8.78 -9.95 12.11
CA ALA A 114 -9.10 -8.53 12.00
C ALA A 114 -8.14 -7.66 12.83
N ALA A 115 -7.95 -7.99 14.11
CA ALA A 115 -7.02 -7.30 15.00
C ALA A 115 -5.56 -7.44 14.53
N ALA A 116 -5.18 -8.59 13.98
CA ALA A 116 -3.86 -8.79 13.37
C ALA A 116 -3.61 -7.86 12.18
N LEU A 117 -4.60 -7.70 11.30
CA LEU A 117 -4.50 -6.81 10.14
C LEU A 117 -4.48 -5.34 10.55
N ASP A 118 -5.24 -4.93 11.55
CA ASP A 118 -5.20 -3.60 12.15
C ASP A 118 -3.76 -3.25 12.60
N ALA A 119 -3.21 -4.03 13.53
CA ALA A 119 -1.88 -3.77 14.08
C ALA A 119 -0.79 -3.81 13.00
N ALA A 120 -0.86 -4.78 12.07
CA ALA A 120 0.13 -4.91 11.01
C ALA A 120 0.09 -3.73 10.03
N THR A 121 -1.11 -3.25 9.69
CA THR A 121 -1.25 -2.13 8.73
C THR A 121 -0.94 -0.78 9.38
N ALA A 122 -1.15 -0.64 10.69
CA ALA A 122 -0.75 0.54 11.44
C ALA A 122 0.78 0.78 11.40
N VAL A 123 1.58 -0.29 11.38
CA VAL A 123 3.05 -0.22 11.35
C VAL A 123 3.65 -0.35 9.94
N SER A 124 2.84 -0.57 8.91
CA SER A 124 3.30 -0.71 7.52
C SER A 124 3.78 0.62 6.93
N ALA A 125 5.00 0.66 6.41
CA ALA A 125 5.66 1.84 5.85
C ALA A 125 5.66 1.88 4.31
N GLY A 126 5.44 0.74 3.63
CA GLY A 126 5.38 0.62 2.18
C GLY A 126 4.26 1.45 1.54
N GLU A 127 4.40 1.73 0.24
CA GLU A 127 3.34 2.38 -0.54
C GLU A 127 2.16 1.44 -0.75
N PHE A 128 2.46 0.14 -0.87
CA PHE A 128 1.48 -0.94 -0.91
C PHE A 128 1.66 -1.86 0.29
N VAL A 129 0.53 -2.36 0.77
CA VAL A 129 0.45 -3.45 1.72
C VAL A 129 0.08 -4.71 0.95
N VAL A 130 0.87 -5.77 1.12
CA VAL A 130 0.62 -7.08 0.53
C VAL A 130 0.27 -8.03 1.67
N VAL A 131 -0.99 -8.42 1.77
CA VAL A 131 -1.44 -9.41 2.75
C VAL A 131 -1.31 -10.80 2.15
N ALA A 132 -0.46 -11.62 2.74
CA ALA A 132 -0.38 -13.04 2.43
C ALA A 132 -1.36 -13.82 3.31
N SER A 133 -2.19 -14.62 2.66
CA SER A 133 -3.08 -15.58 3.30
C SER A 133 -2.67 -16.98 2.82
N GLY A 134 -2.24 -17.82 3.75
CA GLY A 134 -1.92 -19.23 3.53
C GLY A 134 -3.17 -20.11 3.37
N PRO A 135 -3.00 -21.38 2.97
CA PRO A 135 -4.10 -22.32 2.84
C PRO A 135 -4.77 -22.58 4.19
N ARG A 136 -6.09 -22.39 4.25
CA ARG A 136 -6.89 -22.74 5.44
C ARG A 136 -7.38 -24.18 5.35
N GLY A 137 -7.07 -24.99 6.36
CA GLY A 137 -7.66 -26.32 6.53
C GLY A 137 -6.76 -27.52 6.22
N GLY A 138 -5.42 -27.38 6.33
CA GLY A 138 -4.47 -28.50 6.26
C GLY A 138 -4.40 -29.21 4.91
N THR A 139 -5.09 -28.69 3.89
CA THR A 139 -5.00 -29.21 2.53
C THR A 139 -3.79 -28.55 1.87
N PRO A 140 -2.81 -29.31 1.38
CA PRO A 140 -1.67 -28.73 0.68
C PRO A 140 -2.16 -28.09 -0.61
N ALA A 141 -2.11 -26.77 -0.66
CA ALA A 141 -2.31 -25.98 -1.87
C ALA A 141 -0.98 -25.28 -2.19
N PRO A 142 -0.70 -24.98 -3.47
CA PRO A 142 0.43 -24.13 -3.81
C PRO A 142 0.33 -22.82 -3.03
N GLY A 143 1.44 -22.38 -2.43
CA GLY A 143 1.51 -21.18 -1.60
C GLY A 143 1.09 -19.89 -2.34
N PRO A 144 1.10 -18.75 -1.65
CA PRO A 144 0.75 -17.46 -2.27
C PRO A 144 1.57 -17.18 -3.55
N MET A 145 0.88 -16.76 -4.62
CA MET A 145 1.41 -16.59 -5.98
C MET A 145 2.26 -15.32 -6.16
N PHE A 146 3.37 -15.22 -5.42
CA PHE A 146 4.24 -14.05 -5.45
C PHE A 146 4.82 -13.77 -6.85
N GLU A 147 5.01 -14.79 -7.68
CA GLU A 147 5.50 -14.67 -9.05
C GLU A 147 4.71 -13.67 -9.91
N HIS A 148 3.40 -13.53 -9.66
CA HIS A 148 2.52 -12.61 -10.39
C HIS A 148 2.45 -11.20 -9.79
N LEU A 149 3.03 -10.97 -8.60
CA LEU A 149 2.90 -9.71 -7.87
C LEU A 149 3.51 -8.52 -8.63
N ARG A 150 4.58 -8.73 -9.40
CA ARG A 150 5.18 -7.64 -10.20
C ARG A 150 4.21 -7.12 -11.27
N ASP A 151 3.61 -8.03 -12.03
CA ASP A 151 2.69 -7.68 -13.10
C ASP A 151 1.40 -7.07 -12.53
N ALA A 152 0.94 -7.62 -11.40
CA ALA A 152 -0.20 -7.10 -10.64
C ALA A 152 0.00 -5.67 -10.16
N LEU A 153 1.19 -5.34 -9.60
CA LEU A 153 1.52 -3.97 -9.20
C LEU A 153 1.50 -3.00 -10.40
N GLY A 154 1.97 -3.46 -11.57
CA GLY A 154 1.86 -2.70 -12.82
C GLY A 154 0.41 -2.34 -13.16
N LEU A 155 -0.52 -3.29 -12.99
CA LEU A 155 -1.95 -3.06 -13.22
C LEU A 155 -2.55 -2.06 -12.22
N MET A 156 -2.15 -2.09 -10.95
CA MET A 156 -2.61 -1.10 -9.97
C MET A 156 -2.18 0.33 -10.33
N TRP A 157 -0.98 0.49 -10.92
CA TRP A 157 -0.50 1.79 -11.39
C TRP A 157 -1.23 2.26 -12.65
N VAL A 158 -1.37 1.39 -13.66
CA VAL A 158 -1.97 1.74 -14.95
C VAL A 158 -3.47 1.99 -14.81
N ASN A 159 -4.17 1.11 -14.07
CA ASN A 159 -5.62 1.19 -13.93
C ASN A 159 -6.04 2.03 -12.72
N GLY A 160 -5.11 2.50 -11.88
CA GLY A 160 -5.45 3.24 -10.67
C GLY A 160 -6.31 2.44 -9.69
N ALA A 161 -6.13 1.11 -9.63
CA ALA A 161 -6.87 0.27 -8.69
C ALA A 161 -6.44 0.52 -7.24
N ASP A 162 -7.36 0.30 -6.32
CA ASP A 162 -7.18 0.49 -4.87
C ASP A 162 -6.82 -0.82 -4.17
N ALA A 163 -7.40 -1.90 -4.67
CA ALA A 163 -7.20 -3.26 -4.20
C ALA A 163 -7.02 -4.22 -5.37
N LEU A 164 -6.17 -5.21 -5.17
CA LEU A 164 -5.96 -6.29 -6.11
C LEU A 164 -5.90 -7.62 -5.36
N VAL A 165 -6.56 -8.64 -5.87
CA VAL A 165 -6.53 -10.00 -5.32
C VAL A 165 -5.87 -10.94 -6.33
N LEU A 166 -4.85 -11.66 -5.87
CA LEU A 166 -4.19 -12.77 -6.56
C LEU A 166 -4.60 -14.06 -5.87
N GLY A 167 -5.22 -14.97 -6.62
CA GLY A 167 -5.63 -16.26 -6.07
C GLY A 167 -5.87 -17.29 -7.17
N PRO A 168 -5.93 -18.58 -6.80
CA PRO A 168 -6.27 -19.66 -7.71
C PRO A 168 -7.80 -19.70 -7.91
N PHE A 169 -8.38 -18.73 -8.63
CA PHE A 169 -9.80 -18.82 -8.99
C PHE A 169 -9.94 -19.59 -10.30
N ALA A 170 -10.55 -20.79 -10.22
CA ALA A 170 -10.59 -21.76 -11.31
C ALA A 170 -11.44 -21.35 -12.53
N ASP A 171 -12.36 -20.38 -12.39
CA ASP A 171 -13.45 -20.17 -13.36
C ASP A 171 -13.62 -18.72 -13.87
N ALA A 172 -12.65 -17.82 -13.67
CA ALA A 172 -12.75 -16.43 -14.14
C ALA A 172 -11.72 -16.13 -15.26
N PRO A 173 -11.97 -15.11 -16.13
CA PRO A 173 -10.99 -14.67 -17.12
C PRO A 173 -9.73 -14.10 -16.44
N PRO A 174 -8.54 -14.20 -17.06
CA PRO A 174 -7.23 -13.93 -16.42
C PRO A 174 -7.08 -12.53 -15.80
N PHE A 175 -7.94 -11.60 -16.22
CA PHE A 175 -8.07 -10.26 -15.65
C PHE A 175 -9.56 -9.90 -15.62
N ALA A 176 -10.12 -9.73 -14.42
CA ALA A 176 -11.49 -9.29 -14.25
C ALA A 176 -11.50 -8.01 -13.39
N ASP A 177 -12.00 -6.92 -13.96
CA ASP A 177 -12.39 -5.75 -13.16
C ASP A 177 -13.76 -6.05 -12.56
N VAL A 178 -13.79 -6.37 -11.27
CA VAL A 178 -15.01 -6.78 -10.56
C VAL A 178 -15.98 -5.60 -10.43
N THR A 179 -15.48 -4.36 -10.54
CA THR A 179 -16.34 -3.16 -10.53
C THR A 179 -17.20 -3.03 -11.78
N ALA A 180 -16.85 -3.72 -12.86
CA ALA A 180 -17.58 -3.69 -14.14
C ALA A 180 -18.64 -4.79 -14.28
N VAL A 181 -18.73 -5.74 -13.34
CA VAL A 181 -19.69 -6.87 -13.39
C VAL A 181 -21.01 -6.43 -12.74
N GLY A 182 -22.01 -6.14 -13.56
CA GLY A 182 -23.17 -5.31 -13.20
C GLY A 182 -24.27 -5.86 -12.27
N SER A 183 -25.18 -4.94 -11.89
CA SER A 183 -26.57 -5.03 -11.37
C SER A 183 -26.98 -6.13 -10.36
N GLY A 184 -26.04 -6.81 -9.70
CA GLY A 184 -26.29 -7.63 -8.51
C GLY A 184 -26.01 -6.88 -7.19
N PRO A 185 -26.27 -7.50 -6.02
CA PRO A 185 -25.75 -6.99 -4.76
C PRO A 185 -24.22 -6.89 -4.84
N ASP A 186 -23.66 -5.79 -4.32
CA ASP A 186 -22.22 -5.52 -4.35
C ASP A 186 -21.47 -6.63 -3.59
N ALA A 187 -20.85 -7.54 -4.35
CA ALA A 187 -20.14 -8.71 -3.82
C ALA A 187 -18.66 -8.42 -3.47
N ARG A 188 -18.19 -7.18 -3.68
CA ARG A 188 -16.79 -6.78 -3.41
C ARG A 188 -16.42 -6.98 -1.94
N PRO A 189 -17.23 -6.56 -0.95
CA PRO A 189 -16.91 -6.78 0.47
C PRO A 189 -16.68 -8.24 0.82
N GLU A 190 -17.58 -9.12 0.38
CA GLU A 190 -17.54 -10.53 0.72
C GLU A 190 -16.34 -11.23 0.09
N ARG A 191 -16.03 -10.88 -1.16
CA ARG A 191 -14.87 -11.43 -1.88
C ARG A 191 -13.55 -10.97 -1.28
N LEU A 192 -13.41 -9.66 -1.03
CA LEU A 192 -12.20 -9.11 -0.44
C LEU A 192 -11.98 -9.65 0.98
N ALA A 193 -13.05 -9.76 1.78
CA ALA A 193 -12.98 -10.35 3.10
C ALA A 193 -12.59 -11.83 3.09
N ALA A 194 -13.07 -12.60 2.09
CA ALA A 194 -12.65 -13.98 1.91
C ALA A 194 -11.15 -14.09 1.56
N ALA A 195 -10.65 -13.25 0.65
CA ALA A 195 -9.23 -13.22 0.27
C ALA A 195 -8.30 -12.77 1.42
N LEU A 196 -8.73 -11.81 2.23
CA LEU A 196 -7.99 -11.37 3.42
C LEU A 196 -8.03 -12.40 4.57
N GLY A 197 -8.82 -13.46 4.43
CA GLY A 197 -9.04 -14.44 5.49
C GLY A 197 -9.89 -13.88 6.64
N LEU A 198 -10.66 -12.83 6.45
CA LEU A 198 -11.63 -12.41 7.47
C LEU A 198 -12.81 -13.39 7.56
N ARG A 199 -13.08 -14.13 6.48
CA ARG A 199 -14.08 -15.23 6.43
C ARG A 199 -13.41 -16.58 6.19
N ASN A 200 -14.05 -17.64 6.66
CA ASN A 200 -13.65 -19.02 6.36
C ASN A 200 -13.99 -19.37 4.90
N GLY A 201 -13.13 -20.14 4.22
CA GLY A 201 -13.40 -20.69 2.89
C GLY A 201 -12.57 -20.13 1.71
N GLY A 202 -11.52 -19.35 1.98
CA GLY A 202 -10.57 -18.89 0.95
C GLY A 202 -9.37 -19.82 0.78
N GLY A 203 -8.93 -20.04 -0.46
CA GLY A 203 -7.63 -20.62 -0.77
C GLY A 203 -6.48 -19.65 -0.52
N PRO A 204 -5.22 -20.07 -0.75
CA PRO A 204 -4.07 -19.18 -0.61
C PRO A 204 -4.20 -17.99 -1.56
N THR A 205 -4.03 -16.78 -1.03
CA THR A 205 -4.21 -15.55 -1.79
C THR A 205 -3.19 -14.50 -1.38
N LEU A 206 -2.85 -13.62 -2.33
CA LEU A 206 -2.19 -12.35 -2.04
C LEU A 206 -3.17 -11.22 -2.31
N VAL A 207 -3.38 -10.37 -1.30
CA VAL A 207 -4.17 -9.15 -1.46
C VAL A 207 -3.24 -7.97 -1.42
N VAL A 208 -3.20 -7.19 -2.49
CA VAL A 208 -2.42 -5.96 -2.59
C VAL A 208 -3.36 -4.77 -2.40
N LEU A 209 -3.06 -3.93 -1.43
CA LEU A 209 -3.80 -2.72 -1.13
C LEU A 209 -2.85 -1.52 -1.21
N ARG A 210 -3.36 -0.36 -1.65
CA ARG A 210 -2.67 0.90 -1.36
C ARG A 210 -2.59 1.08 0.16
N ARG A 211 -1.49 1.58 0.69
CA ARG A 211 -1.33 1.73 2.15
C ARG A 211 -2.47 2.51 2.80
N TRP A 212 -2.91 3.60 2.18
CA TRP A 212 -4.00 4.41 2.73
C TRP A 212 -5.34 3.65 2.76
N VAL A 213 -5.59 2.79 1.76
CA VAL A 213 -6.76 1.90 1.72
C VAL A 213 -6.69 0.88 2.83
N ALA A 214 -5.55 0.21 3.00
CA ALA A 214 -5.35 -0.75 4.08
C ALA A 214 -5.60 -0.11 5.45
N ARG A 215 -5.01 1.08 5.70
CA ARG A 215 -5.27 1.81 6.95
C ARG A 215 -6.74 2.12 7.11
N PHE A 216 -7.40 2.68 6.10
CA PHE A 216 -8.84 2.98 6.19
C PHE A 216 -9.69 1.74 6.51
N LEU A 217 -9.41 0.60 5.86
CA LEU A 217 -10.17 -0.63 6.03
C LEU A 217 -10.02 -1.26 7.41
N PHE A 218 -8.82 -1.18 8.02
CA PHE A 218 -8.53 -1.93 9.24
C PHE A 218 -8.35 -1.08 10.51
N ASP A 219 -8.27 0.25 10.39
CA ASP A 219 -8.09 1.13 11.56
C ASP A 219 -9.18 0.86 12.61
N GLU A 220 -8.77 0.41 13.80
CA GLU A 220 -9.65 0.06 14.91
C GLU A 220 -10.66 -1.09 14.62
N ILE A 221 -10.49 -1.84 13.52
CA ILE A 221 -11.44 -2.90 13.12
C ILE A 221 -11.50 -4.02 14.17
N GLY A 222 -10.43 -4.24 14.93
CA GLY A 222 -10.39 -5.20 16.03
C GLY A 222 -11.23 -4.79 17.24
N LEU A 223 -11.65 -3.52 17.32
CA LEU A 223 -12.49 -2.97 18.38
C LEU A 223 -13.97 -2.89 17.98
N ALA A 224 -14.30 -3.16 16.71
CA ALA A 224 -15.67 -3.14 16.21
C ALA A 224 -16.53 -4.24 16.87
N ILE A 225 -17.81 -3.93 17.09
CA ILE A 225 -18.79 -4.89 17.62
C ILE A 225 -18.95 -6.05 16.64
N ASP A 226 -19.04 -5.74 15.34
CA ASP A 226 -18.99 -6.69 14.24
C ASP A 226 -17.93 -6.25 13.23
N PRO A 227 -16.71 -6.82 13.29
CA PRO A 227 -15.62 -6.49 12.36
C PRO A 227 -15.96 -6.79 10.90
N MET A 228 -16.87 -7.73 10.64
CA MET A 228 -17.23 -8.11 9.27
C MET A 228 -18.19 -7.11 8.64
N ASP A 229 -19.19 -6.66 9.39
CA ASP A 229 -20.12 -5.64 8.92
C ASP A 229 -19.41 -4.28 8.77
N GLU A 230 -18.59 -3.88 9.75
CA GLU A 230 -17.79 -2.66 9.68
C GLU A 230 -16.84 -2.67 8.49
N PHE A 231 -16.15 -3.79 8.24
CA PHE A 231 -15.29 -3.94 7.06
C PHE A 231 -16.10 -3.77 5.77
N ALA A 232 -17.28 -4.39 5.70
CA ALA A 232 -18.10 -4.32 4.50
C ALA A 232 -18.61 -2.90 4.21
N ASP A 233 -18.97 -2.16 5.24
CA ASP A 233 -19.39 -0.76 5.11
C ASP A 233 -18.24 0.14 4.65
N ARG A 234 -17.02 -0.08 5.16
CA ARG A 234 -15.83 0.65 4.73
C ARG A 234 -15.47 0.38 3.27
N VAL A 235 -15.59 -0.87 2.81
CA VAL A 235 -15.40 -1.24 1.39
C VAL A 235 -16.41 -0.50 0.50
N ARG A 236 -17.68 -0.46 0.92
CA ARG A 236 -18.75 0.24 0.17
C ARG A 236 -18.52 1.74 0.14
N LEU A 237 -18.15 2.34 1.27
CA LEU A 237 -17.93 3.78 1.39
C LEU A 237 -16.76 4.28 0.52
N LEU A 238 -15.70 3.48 0.39
CA LEU A 238 -14.57 3.81 -0.49
C LEU A 238 -14.88 3.63 -1.97
N GLU A 239 -16.01 3.01 -2.33
CA GLU A 239 -16.34 2.61 -3.70
C GLU A 239 -15.17 1.86 -4.38
N LEU A 240 -14.45 1.01 -3.62
CA LEU A 240 -13.15 0.47 -3.99
C LEU A 240 -13.08 -0.07 -5.43
N ARG A 241 -12.04 0.35 -6.16
CA ARG A 241 -11.67 -0.30 -7.41
C ARG A 241 -10.88 -1.57 -7.14
N LEU A 242 -11.58 -2.71 -7.24
CA LEU A 242 -11.05 -4.06 -7.02
C LEU A 242 -10.73 -4.75 -8.34
N LEU A 243 -9.47 -5.13 -8.53
CA LEU A 243 -9.04 -6.01 -9.62
C LEU A 243 -8.80 -7.43 -9.11
N GLU A 244 -9.29 -8.42 -9.83
CA GLU A 244 -8.93 -9.83 -9.60
C GLU A 244 -7.97 -10.26 -10.72
N VAL A 245 -6.77 -10.69 -10.34
CA VAL A 245 -5.75 -11.22 -11.24
C VAL A 245 -5.60 -12.70 -10.93
N LEU A 246 -5.87 -13.52 -11.93
CA LEU A 246 -5.89 -14.97 -11.77
C LEU A 246 -4.55 -15.51 -12.22
N GLY A 247 -3.88 -16.24 -11.34
CA GLY A 247 -2.77 -17.07 -11.76
C GLY A 247 -3.29 -18.12 -12.74
N ARG A 248 -2.63 -18.28 -13.89
CA ARG A 248 -2.91 -19.45 -14.72
C ARG A 248 -2.56 -20.70 -13.91
N PRO A 249 -3.39 -21.76 -13.95
CA PRO A 249 -3.04 -23.05 -13.38
C PRO A 249 -1.79 -23.64 -14.04
#